data_AF-A0A9W6D6K6-F1
#
_entry.id   AF-A0A9W6D6K6-F1
#
_cell.length_a   1.000
_cell.length_b   1.000
_cell.length_c   1.000
_cell.angle_alpha   90.00
_cell.angle_beta   90.00
_cell.angle_gamma   90.00
#
_symmetry.space_group_name_H-M   'P 1'
#
loop_
_entity.id
_entity.type
_entity.pdbx_description
1 polymer ?
#
loop_
_entity_poly.entity_id
_entity_poly.type
_entity_poly.pdbx_seq_one_letter_code
_entity_poly.pdbx_strand_id
1 'polypeptide(L)'
;MDRQFLEFWGNYLLNVAKGQKQMEEVTEWIRKGFSGFEEMNSLFRKIYGLDKTPQGTPDYFKAWKKAQVDFKKSFTDYLNLLGVVPLDVHLELVRKYEELKEKVASQEETIKHLRMLLAESQGANSAEVARHFDELIKKQSDQFQNLIEGFNKMFKKDSVRSEGEQE
;
A
#
# COMPACT_ATOMS: atom_id res chain seq x y z
N MET A 1 14.00 -12.96 -27.35
CA MET A 1 13.67 -14.31 -27.86
C MET A 1 14.85 -14.91 -28.61
N ASP A 2 15.22 -16.14 -28.29
CA ASP A 2 16.27 -16.91 -28.97
C ASP A 2 15.70 -17.87 -30.04
N ARG A 3 16.57 -18.41 -30.90
CA ARG A 3 16.18 -19.30 -32.00
C ARG A 3 15.60 -20.62 -31.50
N GLN A 4 16.20 -21.18 -30.45
CA GLN A 4 15.81 -22.44 -29.84
C GLN A 4 14.37 -22.38 -29.33
N PHE A 5 14.01 -21.28 -28.69
CA PHE A 5 12.66 -20.99 -28.23
C PHE A 5 11.68 -20.96 -29.40
N LEU A 6 11.98 -20.24 -30.47
CA LEU A 6 11.09 -20.16 -31.65
C LEU A 6 10.91 -21.52 -32.32
N GLU A 7 11.98 -22.31 -32.42
CA GLU A 7 11.91 -23.66 -32.97
C GLU A 7 11.07 -24.59 -32.08
N PHE A 8 11.24 -24.49 -30.75
CA PHE A 8 10.42 -25.24 -29.81
C PHE A 8 8.95 -24.83 -29.92
N TRP A 9 8.69 -23.52 -29.90
CA TRP A 9 7.35 -22.96 -29.93
C TRP A 9 6.62 -23.30 -31.23
N GLY A 10 7.30 -23.22 -32.38
CA GLY A 10 6.76 -23.63 -33.67
C GLY A 10 6.39 -25.12 -33.71
N ASN A 11 7.29 -26.00 -33.27
CA ASN A 11 7.00 -27.43 -33.20
C ASN A 11 5.84 -27.75 -32.24
N TYR A 12 5.78 -27.06 -31.11
CA TYR A 12 4.68 -27.21 -30.16
C TYR A 12 3.34 -26.79 -30.77
N LEU A 13 3.25 -25.60 -31.36
CA LEU A 13 2.03 -25.11 -32.00
C LEU A 13 1.57 -26.01 -33.15
N LEU A 14 2.50 -26.57 -33.93
CA LEU A 14 2.16 -27.54 -34.97
C LEU A 14 1.56 -28.82 -34.38
N ASN A 15 2.07 -29.30 -33.25
CA ASN A 15 1.52 -30.47 -32.56
C ASN A 15 0.14 -30.16 -31.97
N VAL A 16 -0.07 -28.97 -31.41
CA VAL A 16 -1.39 -28.51 -30.95
C VAL A 16 -2.38 -28.44 -32.12
N ALA A 17 -1.98 -27.87 -33.27
CA ALA A 17 -2.82 -27.79 -34.46
C ALA A 17 -3.20 -29.17 -35.03
N LYS A 18 -2.34 -30.17 -34.85
CA LYS A 18 -2.62 -31.57 -35.22
C LYS A 18 -3.48 -32.32 -34.18
N GLY A 19 -3.88 -31.66 -33.10
CA GLY A 19 -4.62 -32.26 -31.98
C GLY A 19 -3.78 -33.21 -31.11
N GLN A 20 -2.45 -33.17 -31.25
CA GLN A 20 -1.54 -34.06 -30.51
C GLN A 20 -1.19 -33.54 -29.12
N LYS A 21 -1.43 -32.24 -28.83
CA LYS A 21 -1.13 -31.59 -27.55
C LYS A 21 -2.18 -30.54 -27.21
N GLN A 22 -2.38 -30.32 -25.92
CA GLN A 22 -3.22 -29.23 -25.41
C GLN A 22 -2.38 -27.99 -25.11
N MET A 23 -3.02 -26.81 -25.18
CA MET A 23 -2.34 -25.52 -24.97
C MET A 23 -1.93 -25.31 -23.49
N GLU A 24 -2.65 -25.95 -22.58
CA GLU A 24 -2.45 -25.90 -21.14
C GLU A 24 -1.17 -26.65 -20.71
N GLU A 25 -0.78 -27.69 -21.47
CA GLU A 25 0.38 -28.54 -21.15
C GLU A 25 1.69 -27.74 -21.04
N VAL A 26 1.89 -26.72 -21.89
CA VAL A 26 3.12 -25.92 -21.83
C VAL A 26 3.19 -25.06 -20.58
N THR A 27 2.06 -24.51 -20.16
CA THR A 27 1.99 -23.71 -18.93
C THR A 27 2.21 -24.59 -17.70
N GLU A 28 1.62 -25.79 -17.66
CA GLU A 28 1.86 -26.75 -16.60
C GLU A 28 3.31 -27.23 -16.56
N TRP A 29 3.89 -27.54 -17.72
CA TRP A 29 5.27 -28.00 -17.83
C TRP A 29 6.26 -26.97 -17.29
N ILE A 30 6.09 -25.69 -17.65
CA ILE A 30 6.91 -24.59 -17.12
C ILE A 30 6.71 -24.45 -15.60
N ARG A 31 5.46 -24.53 -15.12
CA ARG A 31 5.13 -24.44 -13.69
C ARG A 31 5.74 -25.59 -12.88
N LYS A 32 5.76 -26.81 -13.41
CA LYS A 32 6.42 -27.99 -12.81
C LYS A 32 7.94 -27.96 -12.98
N GLY A 33 8.53 -26.84 -13.42
CA GLY A 33 9.98 -26.69 -13.53
C GLY A 33 10.58 -27.50 -14.67
N PHE A 34 9.85 -27.64 -15.78
CA PHE A 34 10.22 -28.44 -16.95
C PHE A 34 10.34 -29.93 -16.61
N SER A 35 9.32 -30.47 -15.93
CA SER A 35 9.25 -31.88 -15.51
C SER A 35 7.90 -32.51 -15.86
N GLY A 36 7.84 -33.85 -15.89
CA GLY A 36 6.59 -34.62 -16.06
C GLY A 36 6.13 -34.84 -17.50
N PHE A 37 6.45 -33.96 -18.45
CA PHE A 37 6.06 -34.09 -19.85
C PHE A 37 7.23 -34.61 -20.70
N GLU A 38 7.39 -35.94 -20.78
CA GLU A 38 8.62 -36.55 -21.31
C GLU A 38 8.88 -36.23 -22.79
N GLU A 39 7.84 -36.14 -23.60
CA GLU A 39 7.97 -35.70 -24.99
C GLU A 39 8.38 -34.23 -25.13
N MET A 40 7.93 -33.36 -24.23
CA MET A 40 8.37 -31.97 -24.21
C MET A 40 9.81 -31.86 -23.72
N ASN A 41 10.18 -32.65 -22.71
CA ASN A 41 11.55 -32.75 -22.24
C ASN A 41 12.48 -33.27 -23.32
N SER A 42 12.08 -34.28 -24.08
CA SER A 42 12.89 -34.83 -25.18
C SER A 42 13.08 -33.80 -26.31
N LEU A 43 12.01 -33.14 -26.73
CA LEU A 43 12.07 -32.06 -27.72
C LEU A 43 12.96 -30.91 -27.23
N PHE A 44 12.78 -30.48 -25.99
CA PHE A 44 13.57 -29.42 -25.37
C PHE A 44 15.05 -29.78 -25.31
N ARG A 45 15.38 -30.99 -24.84
CA ARG A 45 16.77 -31.49 -24.80
C ARG A 45 17.41 -31.46 -26.19
N LYS A 46 16.69 -31.92 -27.21
CA LYS A 46 17.18 -31.93 -28.59
C LYS A 46 17.44 -30.52 -29.12
N ILE A 47 16.47 -29.61 -28.96
CA ILE A 47 16.55 -28.25 -29.50
C ILE A 47 17.64 -27.42 -28.80
N TYR A 48 17.81 -27.60 -27.49
CA TYR A 48 18.86 -26.92 -26.72
C TYR A 48 20.21 -27.66 -26.73
N GLY A 49 20.35 -28.76 -27.50
CA GLY A 49 21.60 -29.49 -27.68
C GLY A 49 22.09 -30.24 -26.43
N LEU A 50 21.17 -30.54 -25.51
CA LEU A 50 21.43 -31.25 -24.26
C LEU A 50 21.47 -32.78 -24.44
N ASP A 51 21.03 -33.26 -25.60
CA ASP A 51 21.14 -34.66 -26.04
C ASP A 51 22.60 -35.11 -26.23
N LYS A 52 23.51 -34.16 -26.48
CA LYS A 52 24.95 -34.41 -26.64
C LYS A 52 25.71 -34.50 -25.31
N THR A 53 25.08 -34.14 -24.20
CA THR A 53 25.73 -34.14 -22.88
C THR A 53 25.20 -35.31 -22.04
N PRO A 54 26.07 -36.15 -21.44
CA PRO A 54 25.62 -37.25 -20.60
C PRO A 54 24.79 -36.75 -19.42
N GLN A 55 23.59 -37.31 -19.26
CA GLN A 55 22.69 -36.98 -18.14
C GLN A 55 23.37 -37.32 -16.81
N GLY A 56 23.13 -36.49 -15.79
CA GLY A 56 23.70 -36.67 -14.45
C GLY A 56 25.10 -36.07 -14.26
N THR A 57 25.70 -35.48 -15.29
CA THR A 57 26.96 -34.74 -15.14
C THR A 57 26.71 -33.31 -14.63
N PRO A 58 27.65 -32.71 -13.88
CA PRO A 58 27.56 -31.31 -13.47
C PRO A 58 27.35 -30.34 -14.66
N ASP A 59 28.00 -30.63 -15.79
CA ASP A 59 27.87 -29.85 -17.02
C ASP A 59 26.47 -29.95 -17.62
N TYR A 60 25.86 -31.14 -17.61
CA TYR A 60 24.46 -31.31 -18.00
C TYR A 60 23.54 -30.47 -17.12
N PHE A 61 23.70 -30.52 -15.78
CA PHE A 61 22.85 -29.73 -14.88
C PHE A 61 23.01 -28.22 -15.12
N LYS A 62 24.23 -27.75 -15.38
CA LYS A 62 24.50 -26.35 -15.71
C LYS A 62 23.87 -25.94 -17.04
N ALA A 63 24.03 -26.76 -18.08
CA ALA A 63 23.46 -26.52 -19.39
C ALA A 63 21.91 -26.57 -19.35
N TRP A 64 21.35 -27.53 -18.63
CA TRP A 64 19.92 -27.67 -18.38
C TRP A 64 19.34 -26.42 -17.71
N LYS A 65 19.96 -25.97 -16.59
CA LYS A 65 19.53 -24.77 -15.88
C LYS A 65 19.63 -23.52 -16.77
N LYS A 66 20.70 -23.41 -17.57
CA LYS A 66 20.85 -22.31 -18.53
C LYS A 66 19.73 -22.32 -19.57
N ALA A 67 19.47 -23.47 -20.18
CA ALA A 67 18.39 -23.62 -21.16
C ALA A 67 17.03 -23.25 -20.57
N GLN A 68 16.73 -23.65 -19.34
CA GLN A 68 15.49 -23.26 -18.65
C GLN A 68 15.37 -21.75 -18.47
N VAL A 69 16.46 -21.08 -18.05
CA VAL A 69 16.49 -19.63 -17.86
C VAL A 69 16.30 -18.91 -19.19
N ASP A 70 17.02 -19.33 -20.24
CA ASP A 70 16.93 -18.74 -21.57
C ASP A 70 15.52 -18.92 -22.15
N PHE A 71 14.94 -20.12 -22.01
CA PHE A 71 13.57 -20.41 -22.46
C PHE A 71 12.54 -19.55 -21.72
N LYS A 72 12.61 -19.46 -20.38
CA LYS A 72 11.70 -18.61 -19.59
C LYS A 72 11.78 -17.16 -20.02
N LYS A 73 13.00 -16.64 -20.23
CA LYS A 73 13.21 -15.27 -20.72
C LYS A 73 12.57 -15.07 -22.09
N SER A 74 12.83 -15.97 -23.04
CA SER A 74 12.26 -15.91 -24.38
C SER A 74 10.72 -16.04 -24.37
N PHE A 75 10.17 -16.88 -23.49
CA PHE A 75 8.72 -17.00 -23.31
C PHE A 75 8.10 -15.71 -22.77
N THR A 76 8.72 -15.07 -21.78
CA THR A 76 8.27 -13.76 -21.29
C THR A 76 8.37 -12.68 -22.38
N ASP A 77 9.46 -12.64 -23.15
CA ASP A 77 9.60 -11.71 -24.29
C ASP A 77 8.48 -11.90 -25.32
N TYR A 78 8.10 -13.16 -25.60
CA TYR A 78 6.98 -13.50 -26.49
C TYR A 78 5.64 -12.99 -25.95
N LEU A 79 5.37 -13.21 -24.67
CA LEU A 79 4.13 -12.72 -24.03
C LEU A 79 4.07 -11.18 -24.04
N ASN A 80 5.20 -10.53 -23.75
CA ASN A 80 5.31 -9.07 -23.80
C ASN A 80 5.02 -8.51 -25.21
N LEU A 81 5.47 -9.19 -26.27
CA LEU A 81 5.17 -8.80 -27.64
C LEU A 81 3.66 -8.83 -27.93
N LEU A 82 2.96 -9.81 -27.37
CA LEU A 82 1.51 -9.94 -27.51
C LEU A 82 0.72 -9.04 -26.53
N GLY A 83 1.42 -8.30 -25.66
CA GLY A 83 0.79 -7.47 -24.62
C GLY A 83 0.03 -8.29 -23.57
N VAL A 84 0.35 -9.57 -23.42
CA VAL A 84 -0.29 -10.46 -22.44
C VAL A 84 0.64 -10.72 -21.27
N VAL A 85 0.06 -10.93 -20.09
CA VAL A 85 0.79 -11.29 -18.87
C VAL A 85 0.43 -12.72 -18.46
N PRO A 86 1.38 -13.45 -17.84
CA PRO A 86 1.06 -14.73 -17.19
C PRO A 86 -0.10 -14.58 -16.19
N LEU A 87 -0.98 -15.57 -16.15
CA LEU A 87 -2.20 -15.54 -15.31
C LEU A 87 -1.87 -15.45 -13.82
N ASP A 88 -0.82 -16.14 -13.37
CA ASP A 88 -0.35 -16.10 -11.98
C ASP A 88 0.07 -14.69 -11.56
N VAL A 89 0.80 -13.98 -12.42
CA VAL A 89 1.20 -12.59 -12.19
C VAL A 89 -0.04 -11.69 -12.13
N HIS A 90 -1.01 -11.92 -13.00
CA HIS A 90 -2.26 -11.16 -12.98
C HIS A 90 -3.07 -11.41 -11.70
N LEU A 91 -3.22 -12.67 -11.28
CA LEU A 91 -3.94 -13.03 -10.06
C LEU A 91 -3.25 -12.49 -8.80
N GLU A 92 -1.93 -12.54 -8.75
CA GLU A 92 -1.17 -11.93 -7.64
C GLU A 92 -1.38 -10.41 -7.59
N LEU A 93 -1.40 -9.75 -8.75
CA LEU A 93 -1.69 -8.32 -8.85
C LEU A 93 -3.11 -8.01 -8.39
N VAL A 94 -4.11 -8.81 -8.79
CA VAL A 94 -5.49 -8.66 -8.35
C VAL A 94 -5.59 -8.80 -6.84
N ARG A 95 -4.95 -9.81 -6.24
CA ARG A 95 -4.95 -9.99 -4.79
C ARG A 95 -4.34 -8.78 -4.07
N LYS A 96 -3.18 -8.30 -4.54
CA LYS A 96 -2.53 -7.10 -3.99
C LYS A 96 -3.41 -5.86 -4.12
N TYR A 97 -4.13 -5.73 -5.23
CA TYR A 97 -5.07 -4.64 -5.45
C TYR A 97 -6.25 -4.70 -4.47
N GLU A 98 -6.82 -5.89 -4.24
CA GLU A 98 -7.89 -6.09 -3.27
C GLU A 98 -7.43 -5.76 -1.84
N GLU A 99 -6.28 -6.27 -1.42
CA GLU A 99 -5.68 -5.95 -0.10
C GLU A 99 -5.43 -4.45 0.07
N LEU A 100 -4.96 -3.78 -0.99
CA LEU A 100 -4.71 -2.34 -0.94
C LEU A 100 -6.00 -1.54 -0.87
N LYS A 101 -7.03 -1.95 -1.61
CA LYS A 101 -8.35 -1.32 -1.58
C LYS A 101 -8.98 -1.40 -0.20
N GLU A 102 -8.87 -2.55 0.47
CA GLU A 102 -9.35 -2.72 1.85
C GLU A 102 -8.60 -1.81 2.83
N LYS A 103 -7.26 -1.72 2.71
CA LYS A 103 -6.46 -0.80 3.54
C LYS A 103 -6.86 0.66 3.34
N VAL A 104 -7.08 1.08 2.10
CA VAL A 104 -7.52 2.45 1.80
C VAL A 104 -8.88 2.72 2.45
N ALA A 105 -9.84 1.81 2.32
CA ALA A 105 -11.15 1.97 2.95
C ALA A 105 -11.06 2.09 4.47
N SER A 106 -10.27 1.24 5.13
CA SER A 106 -10.03 1.29 6.58
C SER A 106 -9.34 2.60 7.00
N GLN A 107 -8.37 3.08 6.23
CA GLN A 107 -7.70 4.34 6.50
C GLN A 107 -8.63 5.54 6.32
N GLU A 108 -9.46 5.55 5.28
CA GLU A 108 -10.47 6.59 5.04
C GLU A 108 -11.49 6.66 6.18
N GLU A 109 -11.95 5.51 6.68
CA GLU A 109 -12.85 5.45 7.84
C GLU A 109 -12.17 6.00 9.10
N THR A 110 -10.92 5.60 9.35
CA THR A 110 -10.12 6.10 10.48
C THR A 110 -9.93 7.61 10.39
N ILE A 111 -9.57 8.13 9.22
CA ILE A 111 -9.40 9.57 8.99
C ILE A 111 -10.72 10.30 9.23
N LYS A 112 -11.85 9.76 8.76
CA LYS A 112 -13.17 10.33 8.98
C LYS A 112 -13.52 10.39 10.47
N HIS A 113 -13.28 9.32 11.20
CA HIS A 113 -13.50 9.26 12.65
C HIS A 113 -12.61 10.26 13.41
N LEU A 114 -11.32 10.32 13.07
CA LEU A 114 -10.39 11.28 13.68
C LEU A 114 -10.80 12.74 13.38
N ARG A 115 -11.25 13.04 12.17
CA ARG A 115 -11.79 14.37 11.82
C ARG A 115 -13.05 14.71 12.63
N MET A 116 -13.92 13.73 12.88
CA MET A 116 -15.11 13.92 13.72
C MET A 116 -14.73 14.24 15.17
N LEU A 117 -13.81 13.48 15.77
CA LEU A 117 -13.30 13.74 17.12
C LEU A 117 -12.60 15.10 17.23
N LEU A 118 -11.86 15.51 16.20
CA LEU A 118 -11.24 16.84 16.15
C LEU A 118 -12.30 17.95 16.10
N ALA A 119 -13.38 17.77 15.32
CA ALA A 119 -14.47 18.73 15.27
C ALA A 119 -15.22 18.83 16.61
N GLU A 120 -15.48 17.69 17.27
CA GLU A 120 -16.12 17.65 18.58
C GLU A 120 -15.25 18.30 19.67
N SER A 121 -13.95 18.00 19.70
CA SER A 121 -13.01 18.58 20.67
C SER A 121 -12.77 20.07 20.44
N GLN A 122 -12.74 20.55 19.19
CA GLN A 122 -12.67 21.98 18.90
C GLN A 122 -13.95 22.71 19.33
N GLY A 123 -15.13 22.12 19.13
CA GLY A 123 -16.39 22.68 19.61
C GLY A 123 -16.46 22.73 21.14
N ALA A 124 -16.03 21.66 21.81
CA ALA A 124 -15.96 21.58 23.28
C ALA A 124 -14.95 22.58 23.87
N ASN A 125 -13.74 22.65 23.31
CA ASN A 125 -12.71 23.60 23.74
C ASN A 125 -13.15 25.06 23.51
N SER A 126 -13.87 25.37 22.43
CA SER A 126 -14.37 26.72 22.19
C SER A 126 -15.42 27.14 23.23
N ALA A 127 -16.27 26.23 23.68
CA ALA A 127 -17.27 26.50 24.72
C ALA A 127 -16.62 26.64 26.11
N GLU A 128 -15.59 25.87 26.40
CA GLU A 128 -14.82 25.94 27.64
C GLU A 128 -14.00 27.23 27.73
N VAL A 129 -13.37 27.65 26.63
CA VAL A 129 -12.66 28.94 26.54
C VAL A 129 -13.62 30.12 26.73
N ALA A 130 -14.82 30.07 26.15
CA ALA A 130 -15.83 31.12 26.33
C ALA A 130 -16.30 31.24 27.80
N ARG A 131 -16.48 30.11 28.49
CA ARG A 131 -16.83 30.11 29.93
C ARG A 131 -15.74 30.72 30.79
N HIS A 132 -14.48 30.36 30.56
CA HIS A 132 -13.37 30.95 31.31
C HIS A 132 -13.22 32.45 31.03
N PHE A 133 -13.53 32.90 29.82
CA PHE A 133 -13.54 34.32 29.49
C PHE A 133 -14.65 35.08 30.24
N ASP A 134 -15.86 34.50 30.32
CA ASP A 134 -16.96 35.04 31.13
C ASP A 134 -16.62 35.12 32.63
N GLU A 135 -15.93 34.11 33.16
CA GLU A 135 -15.45 34.11 34.55
C GLU A 135 -14.40 35.20 34.82
N LEU A 136 -13.48 35.41 33.88
CA LEU A 136 -12.48 36.48 33.95
C LEU A 136 -13.12 37.86 33.92
N ILE A 137 -14.11 38.09 33.04
CA ILE A 137 -14.84 39.36 32.96
C ILE A 137 -15.59 39.64 34.26
N LYS A 138 -16.25 38.63 34.84
CA LYS A 138 -16.94 38.76 36.13
C LYS A 138 -15.96 39.12 37.23
N LYS A 139 -14.85 38.39 37.34
CA LYS A 139 -13.81 38.64 38.35
C LYS A 139 -13.20 40.04 38.22
N GLN A 140 -12.95 40.49 36.99
CA GLN A 140 -12.43 41.83 36.74
C GLN A 140 -13.47 42.91 37.12
N SER A 141 -14.76 42.68 36.82
CA SER A 141 -15.86 43.57 37.18
C SER A 141 -15.99 43.69 38.70
N ASP A 142 -15.91 42.57 39.42
CA ASP A 142 -15.94 42.55 40.89
C ASP A 142 -14.72 43.28 41.48
N GLN A 143 -13.54 43.08 40.91
CA GLN A 143 -12.33 43.79 41.35
C GLN A 143 -12.44 45.30 41.11
N PHE A 144 -13.02 45.72 39.99
CA PHE A 144 -13.26 47.13 39.70
C PHE A 144 -14.30 47.75 40.65
N GLN A 145 -15.40 47.04 40.92
CA GLN A 145 -16.40 47.47 41.89
C GLN A 145 -15.79 47.61 43.30
N ASN A 146 -15.01 46.62 43.74
CA ASN A 146 -14.30 46.68 45.02
C ASN A 146 -13.32 47.85 45.09
N LEU A 147 -12.65 48.17 43.98
CA LEU A 147 -11.74 49.32 43.89
C LEU A 147 -12.52 50.64 44.00
N ILE A 148 -13.61 50.80 43.25
CA ILE A 148 -14.50 51.97 43.35
C ILE A 148 -15.07 52.12 44.76
N GLU A 149 -15.52 51.02 45.38
CA GLU A 149 -15.98 51.04 46.76
C GLU A 149 -14.88 51.44 47.74
N GLY A 150 -13.65 50.96 47.53
CA GLY A 150 -12.48 51.35 48.29
C GLY A 150 -12.18 52.84 48.17
N PHE A 151 -12.21 53.38 46.94
CA PHE A 151 -12.05 54.82 46.69
C PHE A 151 -13.18 55.63 47.32
N ASN A 152 -14.45 55.22 47.16
CA ASN A 152 -15.59 55.88 47.79
C ASN A 152 -15.50 55.88 49.32
N LYS A 153 -15.01 54.79 49.93
CA LYS A 153 -14.75 54.71 51.38
C LYS A 153 -13.61 55.63 51.81
N MET A 154 -12.57 55.79 51.00
CA MET A 154 -11.45 56.69 51.27
C MET A 154 -11.89 58.16 51.19
N PHE A 155 -12.62 58.55 50.13
CA PHE A 155 -13.16 59.90 49.96
C PHE A 155 -14.19 60.27 51.04
N LYS A 156 -15.04 59.32 51.48
CA LYS A 156 -15.95 59.54 52.62
C LYS A 156 -15.22 59.65 53.96
N LYS A 157 -14.03 59.05 54.10
CA LYS A 157 -13.24 59.11 55.34
C LYS A 157 -12.49 60.43 55.46
N ASP A 158 -12.07 61.01 54.33
CA ASP A 158 -11.42 62.33 54.31
C ASP A 158 -12.42 63.48 54.49
N SER A 159 -13.67 63.35 54.01
CA SER A 159 -14.71 64.38 54.26
C SER A 159 -15.13 64.50 55.72
N VAL A 160 -15.07 63.41 56.50
CA VAL A 160 -15.41 63.40 57.93
C VAL A 160 -14.24 63.87 58.80
N ARG A 161 -12.99 63.80 58.30
CA ARG A 161 -11.81 64.29 59.02
C ARG A 161 -11.57 65.78 58.87
N SER A 162 -12.00 66.39 57.75
CA SER A 162 -11.85 67.84 57.53
C SER A 162 -12.87 68.71 58.28
N GLU A 163 -13.92 68.13 58.88
CA GLU A 163 -14.92 68.87 59.68
C GLU A 163 -14.64 68.85 61.19
N GLY A 164 -13.55 68.20 61.65
CA GLY A 164 -13.24 68.02 63.08
C GLY A 164 -12.08 68.84 63.64
N GLU A 165 -11.47 69.75 62.89
CA GLU A 165 -10.32 70.57 63.34
C GLU A 165 -10.57 72.09 63.31
N GLN A 166 -11.83 72.54 63.37
CA GLN A 166 -12.16 73.94 63.68
C GLN A 166 -13.29 74.03 64.71
N GLU A 167 -12.93 73.88 66.00
CA GLU A 167 -13.44 74.69 67.13
C GLU A 167 -12.56 74.50 68.36
#